data_AF-A0A1S3CXW6-F1
#
_entry.id   AF-A0A1S3CXW6-F1
#
_cell.length_a   1.000
_cell.length_b   1.000
_cell.length_c   1.000
_cell.angle_alpha   90.00
_cell.angle_beta   90.00
_cell.angle_gamma   90.00
#
_symmetry.space_group_name_H-M   'P 1'
#
loop_
_entity.id
_entity.type
_entity.pdbx_description
1 polymer ?
#
loop_
_entity_poly.entity_id
_entity_poly.type
_entity_poly.pdbx_seq_one_letter_code
_entity_poly.pdbx_strand_id
1 'polypeptide(L)'
;MLTPQLFVCVRKNVSQNLTRNLATSYVALKNASDPIQQLFLDKLSEYKSKSTGGKLVDPTPEIERELKADLSKTAKQYGGDGKEDMTKFPNFQFPEPKIEPQVSRS
;
A
#
# COMPACT_ATOMS: atom_id res chain seq x y z
N MET A 1 53.69 -39.32 3.12
CA MET A 1 52.72 -38.42 3.77
C MET A 1 52.56 -37.05 3.08
N LEU A 2 53.23 -36.78 1.94
CA LEU A 2 53.25 -35.45 1.30
C LEU A 2 52.10 -35.21 0.30
N THR A 3 51.47 -36.28 -0.20
CA THR A 3 50.41 -36.22 -1.22
C THR A 3 49.05 -35.71 -0.74
N PRO A 4 48.47 -36.13 0.41
CA PRO A 4 47.12 -35.67 0.79
C PRO A 4 47.08 -34.17 1.14
N GLN A 5 48.16 -33.63 1.71
CA GLN A 5 48.23 -32.21 2.10
C GLN A 5 48.30 -31.27 0.89
N LEU A 6 48.95 -31.70 -0.20
CA LEU A 6 49.05 -30.93 -1.42
C LEU A 6 47.70 -30.83 -2.13
N PHE A 7 46.93 -31.93 -2.18
CA PHE A 7 45.55 -31.91 -2.71
C PHE A 7 44.60 -31.05 -1.87
N VAL A 8 44.71 -31.10 -0.54
CA VAL A 8 43.92 -30.24 0.36
C VAL A 8 44.27 -28.77 0.14
N CYS A 9 45.56 -28.45 -0.02
CA CYS A 9 46.03 -27.09 -0.30
C CYS A 9 45.50 -26.57 -1.65
N VAL A 10 45.63 -27.35 -2.73
CA VAL A 10 45.13 -26.99 -4.06
C VAL A 10 43.62 -26.79 -4.04
N ARG A 11 42.86 -27.70 -3.42
CA ARG A 11 41.39 -27.57 -3.31
C ARG A 11 40.97 -26.30 -2.56
N LYS A 12 41.64 -25.98 -1.45
CA LYS A 12 41.36 -24.76 -0.67
C LYS A 12 41.66 -23.50 -1.49
N ASN A 13 42.80 -23.45 -2.17
CA ASN A 13 43.18 -22.32 -3.01
C ASN A 13 42.23 -22.14 -4.21
N VAL A 14 41.86 -23.23 -4.89
CA VAL A 14 40.90 -23.20 -6.00
C VAL A 14 39.53 -22.74 -5.51
N SER A 15 39.01 -23.32 -4.42
CA SER A 15 37.74 -22.91 -3.84
C SER A 15 37.74 -21.43 -3.43
N GLN A 16 38.80 -20.97 -2.76
CA GLN A 16 38.94 -19.58 -2.34
C GLN A 16 38.98 -18.62 -3.52
N ASN A 17 39.69 -18.97 -4.60
CA ASN A 17 39.75 -18.15 -5.81
C ASN A 17 38.43 -18.16 -6.59
N LEU A 18 37.71 -19.29 -6.66
CA LEU A 18 36.39 -19.35 -7.28
C LEU A 18 35.36 -18.53 -6.50
N THR A 19 35.29 -18.69 -5.17
CA THR A 19 34.37 -17.92 -4.33
C THR A 19 34.66 -16.42 -4.42
N ARG A 20 35.93 -16.01 -4.43
CA ARG A 20 36.32 -14.60 -4.59
C ARG A 20 35.95 -14.06 -5.98
N ASN A 21 36.25 -14.79 -7.05
CA ASN A 21 35.89 -14.35 -8.41
C ASN A 21 34.37 -14.26 -8.60
N LEU A 22 33.60 -15.22 -8.09
CA LEU A 22 32.14 -15.19 -8.17
C LEU A 22 31.55 -14.02 -7.37
N ALA A 23 32.07 -13.76 -6.16
CA ALA A 23 31.62 -12.63 -5.34
C ALA A 23 31.90 -11.28 -6.02
N THR A 24 33.09 -11.10 -6.59
CA THR A 24 33.45 -9.86 -7.31
C THR A 24 32.60 -9.67 -8.57
N SER A 25 32.41 -10.72 -9.38
CA SER A 25 31.57 -10.66 -10.57
C SER A 25 30.10 -10.38 -10.23
N TYR A 26 29.58 -10.95 -9.15
CA TYR A 26 28.22 -10.68 -8.67
C TYR A 26 28.02 -9.20 -8.32
N VAL A 27 28.96 -8.57 -7.61
CA VAL A 27 28.87 -7.14 -7.26
C VAL A 27 28.90 -6.24 -8.51
N ALA A 28 29.71 -6.59 -9.51
CA ALA A 28 29.75 -5.86 -10.77
C ALA A 28 28.44 -5.98 -11.58
N LEU A 29 27.81 -7.17 -11.56
CA LEU A 29 26.54 -7.45 -12.25
C LEU A 29 25.29 -7.05 -11.46
N LYS A 30 25.42 -6.72 -10.17
CA LYS A 30 24.29 -6.34 -9.31
C LYS A 30 23.71 -4.97 -9.69
N ASN A 31 24.53 -4.07 -10.20
CA ASN A 31 24.06 -2.77 -10.67
C ASN A 31 23.49 -2.92 -12.08
N ALA A 32 22.37 -2.25 -12.37
CA ALA A 32 21.82 -2.25 -13.72
C ALA A 32 22.84 -1.63 -14.68
N SER A 33 22.98 -2.21 -15.87
CA SER A 33 23.95 -1.73 -16.87
C SER A 33 23.63 -0.32 -17.39
N ASP A 34 22.38 0.13 -17.23
CA ASP A 34 21.90 1.44 -17.63
C ASP A 34 21.40 2.23 -16.40
N PRO A 35 21.90 3.45 -16.17
CA PRO A 35 21.42 4.34 -15.11
C PRO A 35 19.88 4.52 -15.07
N ILE A 36 19.19 4.45 -16.22
CA ILE A 36 17.71 4.59 -16.26
C ILE A 36 17.03 3.38 -15.61
N GLN A 37 17.54 2.17 -15.85
CA GLN A 37 17.01 0.95 -15.24
C GLN A 37 17.25 0.94 -13.72
N GLN A 38 18.40 1.44 -13.28
CA GLN A 38 18.68 1.61 -11.86
C GLN A 38 17.68 2.58 -11.21
N LEU A 39 17.41 3.72 -11.85
CA LEU A 39 16.42 4.68 -11.36
C LEU A 39 15.01 4.07 -11.26
N PHE A 40 14.63 3.21 -12.21
CA PHE A 40 13.36 2.50 -12.15
C PHE A 40 13.27 1.57 -10.93
N LEU A 41 14.33 0.78 -10.68
CA LEU A 41 14.40 -0.11 -9.52
C LEU A 41 14.39 0.67 -8.21
N ASP A 42 15.10 1.79 -8.15
CA ASP A 42 15.12 2.67 -6.99
C ASP A 42 13.70 3.18 -6.69
N LYS A 43 12.97 3.65 -7.72
CA LYS A 43 11.59 4.11 -7.57
C LYS A 43 10.62 3.00 -7.19
N LEU A 44 10.80 1.78 -7.72
CA LEU A 44 10.00 0.62 -7.32
C LEU A 44 10.23 0.29 -5.83
N SER A 45 11.47 0.35 -5.36
CA SER A 45 11.81 0.10 -3.96
C SER A 45 11.24 1.16 -3.03
N GLU A 46 11.30 2.44 -3.44
CA GLU A 46 10.73 3.58 -2.72
C GLU A 46 9.21 3.48 -2.64
N TYR A 47 8.54 3.11 -3.75
CA TYR A 47 7.10 2.88 -3.74
C TYR A 47 6.74 1.69 -2.84
N LYS A 48 7.49 0.60 -2.89
CA LYS A 48 7.23 -0.58 -2.06
C LYS A 48 7.33 -0.27 -0.57
N SER A 49 8.28 0.57 -0.15
CA SER A 49 8.39 0.96 1.26
C SER A 49 7.28 1.93 1.69
N LYS A 50 6.86 2.84 0.82
CA LYS A 50 5.81 3.83 1.10
C LYS A 50 4.37 3.29 0.98
N SER A 51 4.16 2.24 0.19
CA SER A 51 2.81 1.69 -0.07
C SER A 51 2.29 0.74 1.02
N THR A 52 3.09 0.40 2.03
CA THR A 52 2.66 -0.48 3.12
C THR A 52 1.81 0.27 4.14
N GLY A 53 0.65 -0.30 4.50
CA GLY A 53 -0.11 0.12 5.69
C GLY A 53 -1.42 0.85 5.43
N GLY A 54 -1.84 1.05 4.18
CA GLY A 54 -3.19 1.52 3.81
C GLY A 54 -3.58 2.91 4.34
N LYS A 55 -2.63 3.62 4.95
CA LYS A 55 -2.76 4.96 5.50
C LYS A 55 -2.19 5.96 4.50
N LEU A 56 -2.44 7.25 4.74
CA LEU A 56 -1.73 8.28 4.01
C LEU A 56 -0.22 8.11 4.17
N VAL A 57 0.50 8.25 3.06
CA VAL A 57 1.96 8.30 3.06
C VAL A 57 2.37 9.66 3.60
N ASP A 58 3.21 9.68 4.63
CA ASP A 58 3.75 10.89 5.25
C ASP A 58 2.70 11.99 5.54
N PRO A 59 1.66 11.69 6.37
CA PRO A 59 0.58 12.64 6.61
C PRO A 59 1.09 13.86 7.38
N THR A 60 0.79 15.05 6.87
CA THR A 60 0.97 16.29 7.61
C THR A 60 -0.32 16.61 8.40
N PRO A 61 -0.23 17.33 9.53
CA PRO A 61 -1.41 17.70 10.33
C PRO A 61 -2.46 18.50 9.53
N GLU A 62 -2.01 19.21 8.49
CA GLU A 62 -2.89 19.95 7.59
C GLU A 62 -3.74 19.03 6.73
N ILE A 63 -3.16 17.98 6.15
CA ILE A 63 -3.87 17.02 5.30
C ILE A 63 -4.86 16.19 6.13
N GLU A 64 -4.49 15.80 7.35
CA GLU A 64 -5.42 15.10 8.26
C GLU A 64 -6.62 15.97 8.64
N ARG A 65 -6.39 17.28 8.84
CA ARG A 65 -7.45 18.25 9.11
C ARG A 65 -8.38 18.41 7.91
N GLU A 66 -7.83 18.53 6.71
CA GLU A 66 -8.60 18.61 5.47
C GLU A 66 -9.45 17.35 5.26
N LEU A 67 -8.84 16.17 5.39
CA LEU A 67 -9.55 14.89 5.32
C LEU A 67 -10.71 14.82 6.31
N LYS A 68 -10.50 15.24 7.56
CA LYS A 68 -11.56 15.27 8.57
C LYS A 68 -12.66 16.26 8.24
N ALA A 69 -12.31 17.42 7.69
CA ALA A 69 -13.28 18.43 7.27
C ALA A 69 -14.16 17.92 6.11
N ASP A 70 -13.56 17.27 5.11
CA ASP A 70 -14.26 16.69 3.96
C ASP A 70 -15.16 15.52 4.37
N LEU A 71 -14.69 14.65 5.26
CA LEU A 71 -15.51 13.58 5.82
C LEU A 71 -16.70 14.14 6.62
N SER A 72 -16.49 15.20 7.40
CA SER A 72 -17.59 15.84 8.15
C SER A 72 -18.62 16.50 7.22
N LYS A 73 -18.16 17.16 6.16
CA LYS A 73 -19.04 17.77 5.15
C LYS A 73 -19.88 16.71 4.44
N THR A 74 -19.24 15.63 3.99
CA THR A 74 -19.90 14.48 3.36
C THR A 74 -20.94 13.86 4.30
N ALA A 75 -20.55 13.58 5.55
CA ALA A 75 -21.46 13.02 6.54
C ALA A 75 -22.71 13.90 6.75
N LYS A 76 -22.55 15.22 6.84
CA LYS A 76 -23.69 16.14 6.97
C LYS A 76 -24.61 16.13 5.73
N GLN A 77 -24.05 16.03 4.53
CA GLN A 77 -24.83 16.01 3.28
C GLN A 77 -25.68 14.75 3.14
N TYR A 78 -25.20 13.62 3.63
CA TYR A 78 -25.85 12.32 3.44
C TYR A 78 -26.52 11.77 4.72
N GLY A 79 -26.74 12.61 5.73
CA GLY A 79 -27.43 12.21 6.97
C GLY A 79 -26.61 11.33 7.92
N GLY A 80 -25.30 11.22 7.69
CA GLY A 80 -24.34 10.54 8.57
C GLY A 80 -23.87 11.38 9.76
N ASP A 81 -24.67 12.33 10.24
CA ASP A 81 -24.30 13.26 11.33
C ASP A 81 -24.31 12.62 12.73
N GLY A 82 -24.24 11.28 12.79
CA GLY A 82 -24.13 10.49 14.02
C GLY A 82 -25.47 10.17 14.70
N LYS A 83 -26.59 10.62 14.13
CA LYS A 83 -27.93 10.30 14.66
C LYS A 83 -28.45 8.94 14.22
N GLU A 84 -27.97 8.44 13.08
CA GLU A 84 -28.39 7.17 12.50
C GLU A 84 -27.18 6.29 12.16
N ASP A 85 -27.33 4.98 12.36
CA ASP A 85 -26.30 3.99 12.04
C ASP A 85 -26.29 3.73 10.52
N MET A 86 -25.31 4.30 9.82
CA MET A 86 -25.18 4.15 8.36
C MET A 86 -24.91 2.72 7.89
N THR A 87 -24.60 1.79 8.80
CA THR A 87 -24.46 0.36 8.46
C THR A 87 -25.81 -0.35 8.37
N LYS A 88 -26.87 0.26 8.91
CA LYS A 88 -28.23 -0.28 8.90
C LYS A 88 -29.07 0.46 7.88
N PHE A 89 -29.85 -0.31 7.13
CA PHE A 89 -30.82 0.25 6.21
C PHE A 89 -31.96 0.93 6.99
N PRO A 90 -32.47 2.10 6.54
CA PRO A 90 -33.54 2.81 7.24
C PRO A 90 -34.85 2.02 7.23
N ASN A 91 -35.61 2.12 8.32
CA ASN A 91 -36.95 1.56 8.40
C ASN A 91 -37.97 2.56 7.85
N PHE A 92 -38.61 2.23 6.73
CA PHE A 92 -39.64 3.07 6.15
C PHE A 92 -41.00 2.80 6.80
N GLN A 93 -41.61 3.85 7.34
CA GLN A 93 -43.03 3.83 7.71
C GLN A 93 -43.78 4.77 6.77
N PHE A 94 -44.77 4.23 6.07
CA PHE A 94 -45.62 4.99 5.16
C PHE A 94 -46.96 5.23 5.86
N PRO A 95 -47.23 6.43 6.37
CA PRO A 95 -48.53 6.74 6.96
C PRO A 95 -49.62 6.70 5.87
N GLU A 96 -50.82 6.23 6.23
CA GLU A 96 -51.94 6.19 5.29
C GLU A 96 -52.28 7.61 4.80
N PRO A 97 -52.51 7.79 3.49
CA PRO A 97 -52.87 9.08 2.94
C PRO A 97 -54.24 9.51 3.50
N LYS A 98 -54.30 10.70 4.10
CA LYS A 98 -55.56 11.26 4.59
C LYS A 98 -56.40 11.69 3.38
N ILE A 99 -57.41 10.89 3.04
CA ILE A 99 -58.36 11.20 1.97
C ILE A 99 -59.30 12.29 2.50
N GLU A 100 -59.17 13.50 1.99
CA GLU A 100 -60.20 14.52 2.24
C GLU A 100 -61.47 14.16 1.44
N PRO A 101 -62.66 14.16 2.07
CA PRO A 101 -63.88 13.84 1.37
C PRO A 101 -64.13 14.87 0.27
N GLN A 102 -64.27 14.38 -0.97
CA GLN A 102 -64.68 15.19 -2.11
C GLN A 102 -66.08 15.75 -1.77
N VAL A 103 -66.21 17.05 -1.59
CA VAL A 103 -67.53 17.69 -1.44
C VAL A 103 -68.28 17.47 -2.76
N SER A 104 -69.20 16.50 -2.76
CA SER A 104 -70.19 16.34 -3.82
C SER A 104 -71.11 17.56 -3.78
N ARG A 105 -70.86 18.55 -4.65
CA ARG A 105 -71.85 19.60 -4.93
C ARG A 105 -73.06 18.94 -5.57
N SER A 106 -74.12 18.80 -4.77
CA SER A 106 -75.50 18.55 -5.21
C SER A 106 -76.04 19.75 -5.99
#